data_AF-A0A8I2Z017-F1
#
_entry.id   AF-A0A8I2Z017-F1
#
_cell.length_a   1.000
_cell.length_b   1.000
_cell.length_c   1.000
_cell.angle_alpha   90.00
_cell.angle_beta   90.00
_cell.angle_gamma   90.00
#
_symmetry.space_group_name_H-M   'P 1'
#
loop_
_entity.id
_entity.type
_entity.pdbx_description
1 polymer ?
#
loop_
_entity_poly.entity_id
_entity_poly.type
_entity_poly.pdbx_seq_one_letter_code
_entity_poly.pdbx_strand_id
1 'polypeptide(L)'
;MSSDDSGLGVGTTRRHEEYYFRGGDVCFQVENTLFRLHRHFFQRESAHFHNLLGSSREGDDGPEDNRFIIRDVKSDEFADLVWVWYNPRYSYEKQSKEKWLTILRLATLWGFREIKNLAIRQLEKMQLEPIEKITTYKQYAVDGKLLLPSYFTLCTSPTLPSPEEGNILTMDTVLRLASARERIVLRASELGCKTPTVASAPEDIIKAIVAELFELSLHPNESVRVAGQANNGNTLADTPAEVITVKEPTKGKIGGDGVSQEPPQSKPAPAVNGHNGVGRGTNSRVRMSPSFVLERLIRTGI
;
A
#
# COMPACT_ATOMS: atom_id res chain seq x y z
N MET A 1 -16.87 -12.40 61.14
CA MET A 1 -17.68 -13.07 60.10
C MET A 1 -18.48 -11.96 59.45
N SER A 2 -17.89 -11.30 58.45
CA SER A 2 -18.02 -11.64 57.02
C SER A 2 -19.46 -11.32 56.57
N SER A 3 -19.70 -10.44 55.60
CA SER A 3 -18.97 -10.32 54.34
C SER A 3 -19.15 -8.92 53.73
N ASP A 4 -18.04 -8.35 53.24
CA ASP A 4 -18.05 -7.29 52.25
C ASP A 4 -18.59 -7.84 50.93
N ASP A 5 -19.74 -7.33 50.47
CA ASP A 5 -20.21 -7.51 49.10
C ASP A 5 -19.59 -6.41 48.24
N SER A 6 -18.36 -6.64 47.80
CA SER A 6 -17.72 -5.85 46.75
C SER A 6 -18.35 -6.22 45.41
N GLY A 7 -19.51 -5.64 45.13
CA GLY A 7 -20.09 -5.63 43.79
C GLY A 7 -19.10 -5.00 42.82
N LEU A 8 -18.45 -5.82 41.99
CA LEU A 8 -17.71 -5.35 40.83
C LEU A 8 -18.67 -4.49 39.99
N GLY A 9 -18.37 -3.20 39.89
CA GLY A 9 -19.10 -2.29 39.02
C GLY A 9 -19.10 -2.83 37.60
N VAL A 10 -20.24 -3.38 37.18
CA VAL A 10 -20.53 -3.66 35.77
C VAL A 10 -20.60 -2.29 35.10
N GLY A 11 -19.47 -1.82 34.56
CA GLY A 11 -19.42 -0.59 33.80
C GLY A 11 -20.46 -0.69 32.68
N THR A 12 -21.43 0.23 32.67
CA THR A 12 -22.53 0.20 31.70
C THR A 12 -21.95 0.34 30.30
N THR A 13 -21.92 -0.76 29.55
CA THR A 13 -21.46 -0.75 28.16
C THR A 13 -22.58 -0.21 27.27
N ARG A 14 -22.29 0.81 26.46
CA ARG A 14 -23.22 1.43 25.51
C ARG A 14 -23.03 0.86 24.10
N ARG A 15 -24.11 0.75 23.33
CA ARG A 15 -24.02 0.36 21.91
C ARG A 15 -23.57 1.56 21.08
N HIS A 16 -22.67 1.35 20.12
CA HIS A 16 -22.29 2.40 19.19
C HIS A 16 -23.49 2.78 18.31
N GLU A 17 -23.72 4.07 18.09
CA GLU A 17 -24.91 4.57 17.38
C GLU A 17 -24.95 4.11 15.92
N GLU A 18 -23.81 4.20 15.23
CA GLU A 18 -23.71 3.83 13.80
C GLU A 18 -23.29 2.38 13.53
N TYR A 19 -22.46 1.80 14.41
CA TYR A 19 -21.75 0.53 14.17
C TYR A 19 -22.24 -0.61 15.06
N TYR A 20 -23.55 -0.66 15.28
CA TYR A 20 -24.24 -1.77 15.95
C TYR A 20 -25.30 -2.39 15.03
N PHE A 21 -24.87 -3.30 14.16
CA PHE A 21 -25.74 -3.88 13.14
C PHE A 21 -26.53 -5.08 13.67
N ARG A 22 -27.85 -5.07 13.48
CA ARG A 22 -28.72 -6.22 13.83
C ARG A 22 -28.31 -7.52 13.11
N GLY A 23 -27.76 -7.42 11.90
CA GLY A 23 -27.27 -8.56 11.11
C GLY A 23 -25.82 -8.93 11.35
N GLY A 24 -25.11 -8.24 12.26
CA GLY A 24 -23.73 -8.58 12.59
C GLY A 24 -23.63 -9.91 13.35
N ASP A 25 -22.55 -10.64 13.08
CA ASP A 25 -22.21 -11.98 13.59
C ASP A 25 -20.97 -11.95 14.50
N VAL A 26 -20.40 -10.77 14.77
CA VAL A 26 -19.33 -10.56 15.76
C VAL A 26 -19.57 -9.31 16.59
N CYS A 27 -19.27 -9.40 17.89
CA CYS A 27 -19.30 -8.27 18.80
C CYS A 27 -17.91 -7.94 19.33
N PHE A 28 -17.52 -6.66 19.22
CA PHE A 28 -16.31 -6.12 19.82
C PHE A 28 -16.70 -5.16 20.94
N GLN A 29 -15.98 -5.22 22.05
CA GLN A 29 -16.03 -4.19 23.08
C GLN A 29 -14.74 -3.38 23.04
N VAL A 30 -14.87 -2.07 22.84
CA VAL A 30 -13.76 -1.12 22.87
C VAL A 30 -14.11 -0.07 23.92
N GLU A 31 -13.28 0.03 24.97
CA GLU A 31 -13.60 0.79 26.17
C GLU A 31 -14.99 0.38 26.73
N ASN A 32 -15.91 1.34 26.82
CA ASN A 32 -17.29 1.13 27.28
C ASN A 32 -18.28 1.05 26.10
N THR A 33 -17.81 0.87 24.87
CA THR A 33 -18.64 0.88 23.65
C THR A 33 -18.66 -0.48 22.97
N LEU A 34 -19.85 -0.97 22.66
CA LEU A 34 -20.10 -2.21 21.93
C LEU A 34 -20.32 -1.95 20.44
N PHE A 35 -19.61 -2.70 19.62
CA PHE A 35 -19.71 -2.72 18.17
C PHE A 35 -20.22 -4.08 17.74
N ARG A 36 -21.26 -4.12 16.90
CA ARG A 36 -21.77 -5.37 16.32
C ARG A 36 -21.60 -5.31 14.81
N LEU A 37 -20.66 -6.10 14.30
CA LEU A 37 -20.12 -5.99 12.94
C LEU A 37 -20.20 -7.33 12.20
N HIS A 38 -19.74 -7.35 10.95
CA HIS A 38 -19.68 -8.56 10.13
C HIS A 38 -18.25 -9.14 10.13
N ARG A 39 -18.09 -10.33 10.68
CA ARG A 39 -16.86 -11.11 10.88
C ARG A 39 -16.06 -11.25 9.59
N HIS A 40 -16.75 -11.40 8.46
CA HIS A 40 -16.15 -11.57 7.15
C HIS A 40 -15.07 -10.51 6.83
N PHE A 41 -15.32 -9.24 7.13
CA PHE A 41 -14.36 -8.16 6.84
C PHE A 41 -13.05 -8.31 7.62
N PHE A 42 -13.12 -8.80 8.85
CA PHE A 42 -11.97 -8.97 9.72
C PHE A 42 -11.16 -10.21 9.35
N GLN A 43 -11.82 -11.34 9.10
CA GLN A 43 -11.16 -12.61 8.79
C GLN A 43 -10.51 -12.63 7.41
N ARG A 44 -11.09 -11.93 6.43
CA ARG A 44 -10.55 -11.88 5.07
C ARG A 44 -9.27 -11.06 5.00
N GLU A 45 -9.23 -9.94 5.71
CA GLU A 45 -8.20 -8.91 5.55
C GLU A 45 -7.08 -8.99 6.60
N SER A 46 -7.26 -9.77 7.68
CA SER A 46 -6.27 -9.92 8.75
C SER A 46 -6.16 -11.36 9.22
N ALA A 47 -4.94 -11.91 9.15
CA ALA A 47 -4.62 -13.22 9.72
C ALA A 47 -4.77 -13.25 11.24
N HIS A 48 -4.47 -12.12 11.92
CA HIS A 48 -4.65 -11.97 13.35
C HIS A 48 -6.13 -12.18 13.73
N PHE A 49 -7.03 -11.46 13.07
CA PHE A 49 -8.46 -11.60 13.31
C PHE A 49 -9.05 -12.91 12.77
N HIS A 50 -8.48 -13.47 11.69
CA HIS A 50 -8.85 -14.80 11.23
C HIS A 50 -8.70 -15.84 12.35
N ASN A 51 -7.53 -15.87 12.99
CA ASN A 51 -7.24 -16.79 14.09
C ASN A 51 -8.03 -16.46 15.36
N LEU A 52 -8.10 -15.17 15.73
CA LEU A 52 -8.83 -14.71 16.92
C LEU A 52 -10.31 -15.12 16.85
N LEU A 53 -10.94 -14.91 15.69
CA LEU A 53 -12.37 -15.16 15.49
C LEU A 53 -12.65 -16.64 15.17
N GLY A 54 -11.71 -17.35 14.52
CA GLY A 54 -11.82 -18.78 14.23
C GLY A 54 -11.77 -19.67 15.47
N SER A 55 -11.22 -19.17 16.58
CA SER A 55 -11.12 -19.89 17.85
C SER A 55 -12.43 -19.91 18.65
N SER A 56 -13.39 -19.04 18.33
CA SER A 56 -14.69 -18.99 19.02
C SER A 56 -15.67 -19.96 18.39
N ARG A 57 -16.06 -20.98 19.17
CA ARG A 57 -16.99 -22.05 18.79
C ARG A 57 -18.35 -21.48 18.38
N GLU A 58 -18.86 -21.95 17.24
CA GLU A 58 -20.26 -21.79 16.86
C GLU A 58 -21.14 -22.45 17.93
N GLY A 59 -21.91 -21.68 18.68
CA GLY A 59 -22.93 -22.20 19.59
C GLY A 59 -22.92 -21.71 21.04
N ASP A 60 -22.03 -20.79 21.43
CA ASP A 60 -22.09 -20.17 22.77
C ASP A 60 -23.01 -18.94 22.75
N ASP A 61 -23.85 -18.83 23.77
CA ASP A 61 -25.05 -18.00 23.88
C ASP A 61 -24.94 -16.57 23.34
N GLY A 62 -25.46 -16.33 22.13
CA GLY A 62 -25.72 -14.99 21.61
C GLY A 62 -24.50 -14.07 21.40
N PRO A 63 -24.58 -13.10 20.47
CA PRO A 63 -23.47 -12.20 20.19
C PRO A 63 -23.14 -11.23 21.35
N GLU A 64 -23.98 -11.12 22.39
CA GLU A 64 -23.73 -10.19 23.51
C GLU A 64 -22.83 -10.80 24.61
N ASP A 65 -22.85 -12.11 24.84
CA ASP A 65 -21.98 -12.76 25.83
C ASP A 65 -20.59 -13.12 25.27
N ASN A 66 -20.49 -13.44 23.98
CA ASN A 66 -19.21 -13.75 23.33
C ASN A 66 -18.58 -12.52 22.64
N ARG A 67 -18.23 -11.51 23.45
CA ARG A 67 -17.61 -10.25 22.98
C ARG A 67 -16.09 -10.28 23.01
N PHE A 68 -15.46 -9.80 21.94
CA PHE A 68 -14.02 -9.64 21.87
C PHE A 68 -13.61 -8.27 22.43
N ILE A 69 -12.87 -8.28 23.53
CA ILE A 69 -12.41 -7.04 24.18
C ILE A 69 -11.14 -6.55 23.48
N ILE A 70 -11.21 -5.37 22.88
CA ILE A 70 -10.07 -4.65 22.33
C ILE A 70 -9.56 -3.68 23.40
N ARG A 71 -8.27 -3.79 23.73
CA ARG A 71 -7.59 -2.93 24.70
C ARG A 71 -6.69 -1.91 23.98
N ASP A 72 -6.34 -0.84 24.68
CA ASP A 72 -5.35 0.17 24.23
C ASP A 72 -5.72 0.91 22.93
N VAL A 73 -7.01 0.95 22.62
CA VAL A 73 -7.59 1.67 21.47
C VAL A 73 -8.84 2.40 21.94
N LYS A 74 -9.01 3.67 21.53
CA LYS A 74 -10.22 4.42 21.85
C LYS A 74 -11.39 3.98 20.99
N SER A 75 -12.62 4.12 21.47
CA SER A 75 -13.80 3.74 20.67
C SER A 75 -13.87 4.46 19.32
N ASP A 76 -13.49 5.74 19.29
CA ASP A 76 -13.56 6.57 18.08
C ASP A 76 -12.50 6.15 17.05
N GLU A 77 -11.32 5.74 17.50
CA GLU A 77 -10.25 5.23 16.63
C GLU A 77 -10.65 3.89 16.00
N PHE A 78 -11.30 3.02 16.77
CA PHE A 78 -11.84 1.78 16.22
C PHE A 78 -12.97 2.06 15.21
N ALA A 79 -13.84 3.02 15.51
CA ALA A 79 -14.88 3.46 14.59
C ALA A 79 -14.30 4.01 13.26
N ASP A 80 -13.16 4.71 13.31
CA ASP A 80 -12.45 5.19 12.11
C ASP A 80 -11.92 4.05 11.23
N LEU A 81 -11.41 2.96 11.83
CA LEU A 81 -11.03 1.77 11.07
C LEU A 81 -12.26 1.11 10.44
N VAL A 82 -13.32 0.92 11.23
CA VAL A 82 -14.56 0.26 10.80
C VAL A 82 -15.24 1.03 9.67
N TRP A 83 -15.17 2.37 9.71
CA TRP A 83 -15.68 3.25 8.67
C TRP A 83 -15.18 2.90 7.27
N VAL A 84 -13.96 2.36 7.13
CA VAL A 84 -13.38 1.99 5.82
C VAL A 84 -14.27 1.02 5.04
N TRP A 85 -14.93 0.08 5.72
CA TRP A 85 -15.82 -0.91 5.10
C TRP A 85 -17.27 -0.42 4.97
N TYR A 86 -17.74 0.38 5.92
CA TYR A 86 -19.16 0.75 6.04
C TYR A 86 -19.48 2.15 5.52
N ASN A 87 -18.50 2.87 4.97
CA ASN A 87 -18.71 4.20 4.40
C ASN A 87 -19.79 4.17 3.28
N PRO A 88 -20.96 4.79 3.50
CA PRO A 88 -22.07 4.72 2.55
C PRO A 88 -21.85 5.59 1.30
N ARG A 89 -20.89 6.52 1.35
CA ARG A 89 -20.62 7.44 0.24
C ARG A 89 -19.65 6.90 -0.79
N TYR A 90 -19.03 5.75 -0.53
CA TYR A 90 -18.01 5.15 -1.40
C TYR A 90 -16.89 6.14 -1.80
N SER A 91 -16.68 7.17 -0.99
CA SER A 91 -15.70 8.22 -1.21
C SER A 91 -14.88 8.41 0.04
N TYR A 92 -13.57 8.29 -0.14
CA TYR A 92 -12.56 8.46 0.90
C TYR A 92 -12.02 9.90 0.95
N GLU A 93 -12.56 10.78 0.11
CA GLU A 93 -12.13 12.17 0.02
C GLU A 93 -12.56 12.98 1.25
N LYS A 94 -11.83 14.07 1.50
CA LYS A 94 -12.13 15.07 2.55
C LYS A 94 -12.12 14.54 3.99
N GLN A 95 -11.49 13.40 4.25
CA GLN A 95 -11.19 12.98 5.61
C GLN A 95 -9.93 13.69 6.12
N SER A 96 -9.83 13.82 7.44
CA SER A 96 -8.69 14.47 8.08
C SER A 96 -7.44 13.59 8.02
N LYS A 97 -6.27 14.24 8.14
CA LYS A 97 -4.98 13.56 8.24
C LYS A 97 -4.94 12.63 9.45
N GLU A 98 -5.45 13.10 10.59
CA GLU A 98 -5.43 12.41 11.88
C GLU A 98 -6.21 11.09 11.82
N LYS A 99 -7.32 11.08 11.09
CA LYS A 99 -8.11 9.87 10.84
C LYS A 99 -7.32 8.84 10.05
N TRP A 100 -6.63 9.24 8.97
CA TRP A 100 -5.81 8.31 8.19
C TRP A 100 -4.57 7.82 8.94
N LEU A 101 -3.95 8.66 9.78
CA LEU A 101 -2.87 8.22 10.67
C LEU A 101 -3.35 7.17 11.67
N THR A 102 -4.55 7.37 12.23
CA THR A 102 -5.20 6.39 13.13
C THR A 102 -5.48 5.08 12.40
N ILE A 103 -6.07 5.13 11.20
CA ILE A 103 -6.33 3.95 10.37
C ILE A 103 -5.00 3.25 10.02
N LEU A 104 -3.96 3.98 9.65
CA LEU A 104 -2.64 3.42 9.34
C LEU A 104 -2.04 2.68 10.55
N ARG A 105 -2.13 3.28 11.74
CA ARG A 105 -1.67 2.68 13.00
C ARG A 105 -2.37 1.36 13.28
N LEU A 106 -3.70 1.37 13.31
CA LEU A 106 -4.50 0.19 13.62
C LEU A 106 -4.39 -0.90 12.54
N ALA A 107 -4.37 -0.51 11.26
CA ALA A 107 -4.17 -1.44 10.16
C ALA A 107 -2.80 -2.13 10.24
N THR A 108 -1.76 -1.41 10.64
CA THR A 108 -0.43 -1.99 10.85
C THR A 108 -0.41 -2.91 12.07
N LEU A 109 -0.98 -2.47 13.20
CA LEU A 109 -1.03 -3.23 14.45
C LEU A 109 -1.74 -4.58 14.28
N TRP A 110 -2.84 -4.60 13.53
CA TRP A 110 -3.66 -5.79 13.34
C TRP A 110 -3.44 -6.52 12.02
N GLY A 111 -2.47 -6.08 11.21
CA GLY A 111 -2.09 -6.75 9.97
C GLY A 111 -3.13 -6.65 8.84
N PHE A 112 -3.91 -5.57 8.78
CA PHE A 112 -4.82 -5.27 7.67
C PHE A 112 -4.07 -4.68 6.48
N ARG A 113 -3.51 -5.53 5.62
CA ARG A 113 -2.59 -5.11 4.55
C ARG A 113 -3.24 -4.14 3.54
N GLU A 114 -4.43 -4.45 3.05
CA GLU A 114 -5.09 -3.60 2.05
C GLU A 114 -5.56 -2.27 2.62
N ILE A 115 -5.97 -2.26 3.90
CA ILE A 115 -6.33 -1.03 4.60
C ILE A 115 -5.10 -0.16 4.86
N LYS A 116 -3.96 -0.78 5.22
CA LYS A 116 -2.68 -0.09 5.34
C LYS A 116 -2.31 0.60 4.02
N ASN A 117 -2.40 -0.13 2.90
CA ASN A 117 -2.13 0.42 1.56
C ASN A 117 -3.10 1.54 1.19
N LEU A 118 -4.39 1.41 1.52
CA LEU A 118 -5.37 2.47 1.32
C LEU A 118 -5.02 3.73 2.12
N ALA A 119 -4.68 3.59 3.41
CA ALA A 119 -4.31 4.71 4.25
C ALA A 119 -3.08 5.45 3.70
N ILE A 120 -2.05 4.71 3.26
CA ILE A 120 -0.86 5.28 2.61
C ILE A 120 -1.26 6.06 1.35
N ARG A 121 -2.09 5.49 0.47
CA ARG A 121 -2.55 6.18 -0.75
C ARG A 121 -3.31 7.48 -0.46
N GLN A 122 -4.04 7.55 0.65
CA GLN A 122 -4.76 8.76 1.04
C GLN A 122 -3.83 9.78 1.68
N LEU A 123 -2.88 9.35 2.50
CA LEU A 123 -1.85 10.20 3.08
C LEU A 123 -0.92 10.81 2.02
N GLU A 124 -0.59 10.07 0.95
CA GLU A 124 0.20 10.60 -0.17
C GLU A 124 -0.52 11.70 -0.98
N LYS A 125 -1.85 11.79 -0.89
CA LYS A 125 -2.62 12.89 -1.48
C LYS A 125 -2.64 14.13 -0.58
N MET A 126 -2.17 14.01 0.66
CA MET A 126 -2.14 15.07 1.65
C MET A 126 -0.74 15.65 1.77
N GLN A 127 -0.67 16.89 2.23
CA GLN A 127 0.61 17.53 2.53
C GLN A 127 1.04 17.15 3.95
N LEU A 128 2.01 16.23 4.04
CA LEU A 128 2.67 15.85 5.29
C LEU A 128 4.00 16.60 5.39
N GLU A 129 4.28 17.12 6.58
CA GLU A 129 5.58 17.72 6.84
C GLU A 129 6.69 16.65 6.69
N PRO A 130 7.86 16.98 6.12
CA PRO A 130 8.88 15.98 5.80
C PRO A 130 9.28 15.10 6.99
N ILE A 131 9.44 15.71 8.17
CA ILE A 131 9.83 15.01 9.41
C ILE A 131 8.69 14.10 9.91
N GLU A 132 7.46 14.60 9.89
CA GLU A 132 6.26 13.83 10.25
C GLU A 132 6.12 12.60 9.34
N LYS A 133 6.30 12.79 8.02
CA LYS A 133 6.22 11.72 7.03
C LYS A 133 7.31 10.67 7.24
N ILE A 134 8.58 11.08 7.39
CA ILE A 134 9.70 10.16 7.63
C ILE A 134 9.46 9.33 8.89
N THR A 135 9.10 9.99 9.99
CA THR A 135 8.91 9.32 11.29
C THR A 135 7.75 8.33 11.22
N THR A 136 6.60 8.76 10.68
CA THR A 136 5.40 7.94 10.52
C THR A 136 5.66 6.72 9.63
N TYR A 137 6.30 6.92 8.49
CA TYR A 137 6.47 5.84 7.49
C TYR A 137 7.53 4.85 7.93
N LYS A 138 8.60 5.29 8.61
CA LYS A 138 9.55 4.38 9.26
C LYS A 138 8.87 3.58 10.39
N GLN A 139 8.09 4.25 11.25
CA GLN A 139 7.38 3.60 12.36
C GLN A 139 6.45 2.48 11.90
N TYR A 140 5.71 2.71 10.80
CA TYR A 140 4.76 1.73 10.27
C TYR A 140 5.34 0.86 9.14
N ALA A 141 6.65 0.85 8.92
CA ALA A 141 7.33 0.08 7.86
C ALA A 141 6.62 0.24 6.49
N VAL A 142 6.45 1.49 6.07
CA VAL A 142 5.97 1.87 4.74
C VAL A 142 7.16 1.84 3.77
N ASP A 143 6.89 1.67 2.48
CA ASP A 143 7.93 1.66 1.44
C ASP A 143 8.78 2.95 1.49
N GLY A 144 10.09 2.77 1.71
CA GLY A 144 11.05 3.86 1.79
C GLY A 144 11.11 4.72 0.52
N LYS A 145 10.73 4.17 -0.66
CA LYS A 145 10.69 4.95 -1.91
C LYS A 145 9.81 6.19 -1.80
N LEU A 146 8.75 6.14 -0.99
CA LEU A 146 7.85 7.27 -0.75
C LEU A 146 8.49 8.39 0.08
N LEU A 147 9.62 8.13 0.73
CA LEU A 147 10.36 9.09 1.56
C LEU A 147 11.36 9.94 0.77
N LEU A 148 11.66 9.58 -0.49
CA LEU A 148 12.60 10.32 -1.32
C LEU A 148 12.27 11.82 -1.41
N PRO A 149 11.01 12.25 -1.64
CA PRO A 149 10.67 13.67 -1.64
C PRO A 149 10.95 14.35 -0.29
N SER A 150 10.66 13.68 0.83
CA SER A 150 10.87 14.24 2.17
C SER A 150 12.36 14.43 2.48
N TYR A 151 13.19 13.43 2.17
CA TYR A 151 14.64 13.56 2.33
C TYR A 151 15.25 14.60 1.40
N PHE A 152 14.78 14.66 0.15
CA PHE A 152 15.17 15.69 -0.80
C PHE A 152 14.91 17.09 -0.21
N THR A 153 13.68 17.35 0.25
CA THR A 153 13.31 18.64 0.87
C THR A 153 14.21 18.99 2.05
N LEU A 154 14.49 18.02 2.94
CA LEU A 154 15.38 18.24 4.09
C LEU A 154 16.84 18.51 3.69
N CYS A 155 17.33 17.85 2.63
CA CYS A 155 18.68 18.11 2.11
C CYS A 155 18.79 19.52 1.57
N THR A 156 17.81 19.95 0.76
CA THR A 156 17.80 21.26 0.11
C THR A 156 17.42 22.42 1.02
N SER A 157 16.94 22.13 2.24
CA SER A 157 16.60 23.15 3.25
C SER A 157 17.83 24.03 3.58
N PRO A 158 17.66 25.35 3.75
CA PRO A 158 18.78 26.24 4.09
C PRO A 158 19.49 25.83 5.39
N THR A 159 18.75 25.32 6.37
CA THR A 159 19.27 24.86 7.66
C THR A 159 19.06 23.36 7.83
N LEU A 160 19.92 22.74 8.65
CA LEU A 160 19.67 21.38 9.14
C LEU A 160 18.48 21.38 10.13
N PRO A 161 17.86 20.21 10.37
CA PRO A 161 16.89 20.06 11.45
C PRO A 161 17.48 20.57 12.77
N SER A 162 16.65 21.25 13.54
CA SER A 162 16.97 21.66 14.91
C SER A 162 17.28 20.43 15.79
N PRO A 163 17.91 20.61 16.96
CA PRO A 163 18.14 19.49 17.89
C PRO A 163 16.84 18.79 18.32
N GLU A 164 15.74 19.53 18.47
CA GLU A 164 14.43 18.97 18.82
C GLU A 164 13.88 18.08 17.70
N GLU A 165 13.92 18.55 16.45
CA GLU A 165 13.58 17.77 15.27
C GLU A 165 14.53 16.58 15.06
N GLY A 166 15.82 16.77 15.37
CA GLY A 166 16.84 15.75 15.33
C GLY A 166 16.63 14.63 16.35
N ASN A 167 15.93 14.89 17.47
CA ASN A 167 15.52 13.89 18.45
C ASN A 167 14.28 13.11 18.00
N ILE A 168 13.39 13.73 17.22
CA ILE A 168 12.26 13.07 16.57
C ILE A 168 12.77 12.15 15.45
N LEU A 169 13.74 12.63 14.68
CA LEU A 169 14.49 11.81 13.74
C LEU A 169 15.42 10.84 14.49
N THR A 170 15.75 9.71 13.87
CA THR A 170 16.81 8.84 14.41
C THR A 170 18.19 9.45 14.16
N MET A 171 19.14 9.28 15.07
CA MET A 171 20.53 9.76 14.89
C MET A 171 21.13 9.33 13.55
N ASP A 172 20.89 8.08 13.12
CA ASP A 172 21.27 7.57 11.80
C ASP A 172 20.70 8.43 10.65
N THR A 173 19.44 8.84 10.73
CA THR A 173 18.81 9.72 9.73
C THR A 173 19.50 11.09 9.69
N VAL A 174 19.83 11.67 10.85
CA VAL A 174 20.48 12.98 10.94
C VAL A 174 21.89 12.93 10.36
N LEU A 175 22.66 11.88 10.68
CA LEU A 175 24.00 11.68 10.13
C LEU A 175 23.97 11.48 8.62
N ARG A 176 23.07 10.63 8.10
CA ARG A 176 22.88 10.44 6.65
C ARG A 176 22.46 11.74 5.96
N LEU A 177 21.63 12.57 6.60
CA LEU A 177 21.23 13.88 6.07
C LEU A 177 22.43 14.85 5.99
N ALA A 178 23.25 14.91 7.03
CA ALA A 178 24.46 15.73 7.04
C ALA A 178 25.45 15.27 5.95
N SER A 179 25.70 13.96 5.85
CA SER A 179 26.55 13.38 4.80
C SER A 179 25.98 13.63 3.40
N ALA A 180 24.66 13.57 3.21
CA ALA A 180 24.04 13.88 1.93
C ALA A 180 24.32 15.32 1.51
N ARG A 181 24.11 16.29 2.42
CA ARG A 181 24.39 17.71 2.14
C ARG A 181 25.84 17.97 1.82
N GLU A 182 26.77 17.37 2.56
CA GLU A 182 28.20 17.46 2.27
C GLU A 182 28.54 16.92 0.87
N ARG A 183 28.06 15.73 0.53
CA ARG A 183 28.27 15.13 -0.80
C ARG A 183 27.68 16.00 -1.92
N ILE A 184 26.51 16.60 -1.71
CA ILE A 184 25.88 17.49 -2.70
C ILE A 184 26.75 18.71 -2.96
N VAL A 185 27.27 19.35 -1.90
CA VAL A 185 28.16 20.52 -2.02
C VAL A 185 29.45 20.15 -2.73
N LEU A 186 30.05 18.99 -2.43
CA LEU A 186 31.23 18.50 -3.13
C LEU A 186 30.97 18.29 -4.62
N ARG A 187 29.86 17.63 -4.99
CA ARG A 187 29.48 17.46 -6.40
C ARG A 187 29.23 18.78 -7.12
N ALA A 188 28.60 19.75 -6.47
CA ALA A 188 28.44 21.09 -7.05
C ALA A 188 29.79 21.78 -7.31
N SER A 189 30.77 21.59 -6.42
CA SER A 189 32.13 22.10 -6.62
C SER A 189 32.82 21.46 -7.83
N GLU A 190 32.72 20.14 -7.98
CA GLU A 190 33.25 19.39 -9.13
C GLU A 190 32.66 19.86 -10.47
N LEU A 191 31.41 20.33 -10.46
CA LEU A 191 30.74 20.92 -11.62
C LEU A 191 31.15 22.37 -11.90
N GLY A 192 32.11 22.93 -11.16
CA GLY A 192 32.68 24.26 -11.39
C GLY A 192 32.03 25.39 -10.59
N CYS A 193 31.15 25.10 -9.63
CA CYS A 193 30.59 26.13 -8.75
C CYS A 193 31.65 26.64 -7.75
N LYS A 194 31.99 27.93 -7.83
CA LYS A 194 33.02 28.55 -6.98
C LYS A 194 32.60 28.73 -5.52
N THR A 195 31.29 28.86 -5.26
CA THR A 195 30.69 28.94 -3.92
C THR A 195 29.55 27.92 -3.85
N PRO A 196 29.89 26.62 -3.78
CA PRO A 196 28.90 25.56 -3.88
C PRO A 196 27.99 25.58 -2.64
N THR A 197 26.69 25.59 -2.89
CA THR A 197 25.66 25.34 -1.87
C THR A 197 24.86 24.12 -2.29
N VAL A 198 24.02 23.59 -1.40
CA VAL A 198 23.14 22.46 -1.76
C VAL A 198 22.23 22.82 -2.94
N ALA A 199 21.78 24.08 -3.02
CA ALA A 199 20.94 24.58 -4.12
C ALA A 199 21.70 24.75 -5.45
N SER A 200 23.03 24.66 -5.45
CA SER A 200 23.85 24.78 -6.66
C SER A 200 23.94 23.46 -7.45
N ALA A 201 23.57 22.33 -6.85
CA ALA A 201 23.60 21.04 -7.51
C ALA A 201 22.31 20.78 -8.33
N PRO A 202 22.41 20.12 -9.50
CA PRO A 202 21.27 19.59 -10.23
C PRO A 202 20.40 18.65 -9.39
N GLU A 203 19.07 18.71 -9.59
CA GLU A 203 18.08 17.95 -8.81
C GLU A 203 18.26 16.43 -8.94
N ASP A 204 18.64 15.93 -10.12
CA ASP A 204 18.92 14.53 -10.38
C ASP A 204 20.12 14.01 -9.58
N ILE A 205 21.17 14.82 -9.43
CA ILE A 205 22.33 14.49 -8.60
C ILE A 205 21.92 14.42 -7.12
N ILE A 206 21.13 15.37 -6.64
CA ILE A 206 20.63 15.38 -5.26
C ILE A 206 19.80 14.12 -5.01
N LYS A 207 18.84 13.80 -5.88
CA LYS A 207 18.00 12.60 -5.76
C LYS A 207 18.82 11.32 -5.77
N ALA A 208 19.84 11.22 -6.62
CA ALA A 208 20.73 10.06 -6.67
C ALA A 208 21.52 9.88 -5.37
N ILE A 209 22.13 10.95 -4.84
CA ILE A 209 22.86 10.92 -3.56
C ILE A 209 21.93 10.53 -2.40
N VAL A 210 20.73 11.11 -2.35
CA VAL A 210 19.74 10.81 -1.32
C VAL A 210 19.28 9.37 -1.41
N ALA A 211 18.96 8.87 -2.61
CA ALA A 211 18.52 7.50 -2.78
C ALA A 211 19.60 6.47 -2.38
N GLU A 212 20.86 6.74 -2.74
CA GLU A 212 22.01 5.94 -2.33
C GLU A 212 22.16 5.92 -0.80
N LEU A 213 22.25 7.11 -0.18
CA LEU A 213 22.53 7.25 1.25
C LEU A 213 21.41 6.76 2.14
N PHE A 214 20.16 6.81 1.70
CA PHE A 214 19.02 6.32 2.47
C PHE A 214 18.58 4.91 2.05
N GLU A 215 19.36 4.23 1.20
CA GLU A 215 19.08 2.87 0.71
C GLU A 215 17.68 2.76 0.08
N LEU A 216 17.22 3.85 -0.53
CA LEU A 216 15.95 3.93 -1.23
C LEU A 216 16.19 3.33 -2.60
N SER A 217 16.08 2.00 -2.73
CA SER A 217 16.35 1.33 -4.00
C SER A 217 15.59 1.97 -5.17
N LEU A 218 16.30 2.80 -5.95
CA LEU A 218 15.79 3.43 -7.17
C LEU A 218 16.14 2.63 -8.42
N HIS A 219 16.79 1.47 -8.29
CA HIS A 219 17.23 0.70 -9.43
C HIS A 219 16.05 0.31 -10.34
N PRO A 220 16.03 0.74 -11.62
CA PRO A 220 15.48 -0.10 -12.66
C PRO A 220 16.35 -1.36 -12.66
N ASN A 221 15.73 -2.54 -12.61
CA ASN A 221 16.45 -3.78 -12.85
C ASN A 221 17.05 -3.74 -14.27
N GLU A 222 18.33 -3.39 -14.39
CA GLU A 222 19.16 -3.80 -15.50
C GLU A 222 20.42 -4.46 -14.94
N SER A 223 20.41 -5.78 -14.99
CA SER A 223 21.59 -6.61 -14.84
C SER A 223 22.56 -6.34 -16.00
N VAL A 224 23.41 -5.33 -15.86
CA VAL A 224 24.57 -5.17 -16.74
C VAL A 224 25.69 -6.02 -16.18
N ARG A 225 25.88 -7.20 -16.79
CA ARG A 225 27.08 -8.02 -16.60
C ARG A 225 28.27 -7.28 -17.21
N VAL A 226 29.13 -6.69 -16.37
CA VAL A 226 30.47 -6.29 -16.78
C VAL A 226 31.41 -7.44 -16.41
N ALA A 227 31.61 -8.37 -17.35
CA ALA A 227 32.74 -9.30 -17.28
C ALA A 227 33.94 -8.60 -17.93
N GLY A 228 34.78 -7.99 -17.10
CA GLY A 228 36.07 -7.45 -17.49
C GLY A 228 37.03 -8.56 -17.91
N GLN A 229 37.81 -8.25 -18.95
CA GLN A 229 38.95 -9.01 -19.41
C GLN A 229 39.95 -9.30 -18.29
N ALA A 230 40.34 -10.57 -18.17
CA ALA A 230 41.55 -10.98 -17.46
C ALA A 230 42.50 -11.63 -18.48
N ASN A 231 43.54 -10.87 -18.85
CA ASN A 231 44.78 -11.44 -19.38
C ASN A 231 45.61 -11.93 -18.20
N ASN A 232 46.10 -13.16 -18.26
CA ASN A 232 47.50 -13.51 -18.04
C ASN A 232 47.71 -15.00 -18.29
N GLY A 233 48.69 -15.31 -19.14
CA GLY A 233 49.00 -16.66 -19.57
C GLY A 233 49.86 -17.44 -18.56
N ASN A 234 49.87 -18.76 -18.73
CA ASN A 234 51.08 -19.55 -18.58
C ASN A 234 51.02 -20.84 -19.42
N THR A 235 52.21 -21.31 -19.76
CA THR A 235 52.67 -22.14 -20.88
C THR A 235 52.44 -23.66 -20.80
N LEU A 236 52.48 -24.28 -21.99
CA LEU A 236 53.08 -25.59 -22.39
C LEU A 236 52.32 -26.93 -22.22
N ALA A 237 51.91 -27.44 -23.39
CA ALA A 237 52.09 -28.79 -23.97
C ALA A 237 51.56 -30.05 -23.24
N ASP A 238 50.55 -30.70 -23.86
CA ASP A 238 50.70 -32.05 -24.42
C ASP A 238 49.50 -32.45 -25.30
N THR A 239 49.77 -33.12 -26.41
CA THR A 239 48.86 -33.85 -27.32
C THR A 239 49.53 -35.21 -27.61
N PRO A 240 48.93 -36.23 -28.28
CA PRO A 240 47.56 -36.40 -28.81
C PRO A 240 46.96 -37.83 -28.66
N ALA A 241 45.69 -38.03 -29.08
CA ALA A 241 45.17 -39.15 -29.92
C ALA A 241 43.61 -39.13 -29.94
N GLU A 242 42.93 -38.82 -31.06
CA GLU A 242 42.42 -39.72 -32.15
C GLU A 242 41.09 -40.45 -31.76
N VAL A 243 39.92 -40.35 -32.42
CA VAL A 243 39.52 -40.83 -33.77
C VAL A 243 38.06 -40.40 -34.13
N ILE A 244 37.86 -39.76 -35.32
CA ILE A 244 36.91 -39.98 -36.47
C ILE A 244 35.38 -40.27 -36.16
N THR A 245 34.30 -39.68 -36.75
CA THR A 245 33.80 -39.75 -38.18
C THR A 245 32.40 -39.01 -38.28
N VAL A 246 32.19 -37.92 -39.07
CA VAL A 246 31.62 -37.73 -40.45
C VAL A 246 30.14 -37.27 -40.61
N LYS A 247 30.02 -36.11 -41.29
CA LYS A 247 29.06 -35.46 -42.24
C LYS A 247 27.62 -35.98 -42.55
N GLU A 248 26.68 -35.03 -42.48
CA GLU A 248 25.64 -34.54 -43.45
C GLU A 248 25.36 -35.31 -44.79
N PRO A 249 24.12 -35.26 -45.37
CA PRO A 249 23.74 -34.13 -46.25
C PRO A 249 22.23 -33.78 -46.44
N THR A 250 22.05 -32.75 -47.28
CA THR A 250 20.93 -31.88 -47.69
C THR A 250 19.99 -32.41 -48.81
N LYS A 251 18.80 -31.77 -48.96
CA LYS A 251 18.03 -31.35 -50.19
C LYS A 251 16.54 -31.14 -49.82
N GLY A 252 15.74 -30.21 -50.32
CA GLY A 252 15.83 -29.26 -51.44
C GLY A 252 14.82 -29.59 -52.57
N LYS A 253 13.84 -28.67 -52.82
CA LYS A 253 12.94 -28.43 -54.01
C LYS A 253 11.42 -28.64 -53.79
N ILE A 254 10.54 -27.64 -53.96
CA ILE A 254 10.08 -26.76 -55.09
C ILE A 254 8.82 -27.30 -55.81
N GLY A 255 7.78 -26.45 -55.90
CA GLY A 255 6.70 -26.39 -56.90
C GLY A 255 5.37 -27.07 -56.49
N GLY A 256 4.17 -26.53 -56.67
CA GLY A 256 3.64 -25.35 -57.35
C GLY A 256 2.14 -25.57 -57.67
N ASP A 257 1.38 -24.47 -57.81
CA ASP A 257 0.01 -24.32 -58.34
C ASP A 257 -1.17 -24.79 -57.44
N GLY A 258 -2.27 -24.06 -57.23
CA GLY A 258 -2.75 -22.78 -57.72
C GLY A 258 -4.29 -22.72 -57.66
N VAL A 259 -4.85 -21.50 -57.59
CA VAL A 259 -6.24 -21.06 -57.90
C VAL A 259 -7.22 -20.78 -56.74
N SER A 260 -7.21 -19.49 -56.35
CA SER A 260 -8.30 -18.49 -56.37
C SER A 260 -9.71 -18.79 -55.81
N GLN A 261 -10.20 -17.93 -54.90
CA GLN A 261 -11.08 -16.79 -55.22
C GLN A 261 -11.54 -16.02 -53.96
N GLU A 262 -11.62 -14.70 -54.09
CA GLU A 262 -12.21 -13.70 -53.17
C GLU A 262 -12.94 -12.65 -54.06
N PRO A 263 -13.61 -11.61 -53.52
CA PRO A 263 -14.93 -11.50 -52.87
C PRO A 263 -15.92 -10.71 -53.79
N PRO A 264 -17.04 -10.07 -53.31
CA PRO A 264 -16.94 -8.73 -52.70
C PRO A 264 -18.04 -8.34 -51.67
N GLN A 265 -17.84 -7.12 -51.15
CA GLN A 265 -18.52 -6.31 -50.12
C GLN A 265 -19.97 -5.86 -50.43
N SER A 266 -20.76 -5.45 -49.41
CA SER A 266 -21.31 -4.07 -49.26
C SER A 266 -22.41 -3.92 -48.16
N LYS A 267 -22.37 -2.76 -47.47
CA LYS A 267 -23.37 -2.09 -46.56
C LYS A 267 -24.73 -1.81 -47.27
N PRO A 268 -25.79 -1.15 -46.70
CA PRO A 268 -25.91 -0.31 -45.48
C PRO A 268 -27.22 -0.42 -44.63
N ALA A 269 -27.34 0.43 -43.61
CA ALA A 269 -28.52 0.70 -42.75
C ALA A 269 -29.69 1.39 -43.47
N PRO A 270 -30.88 1.50 -42.82
CA PRO A 270 -31.35 2.83 -42.42
C PRO A 270 -32.11 2.89 -41.07
N ALA A 271 -32.51 4.11 -40.70
CA ALA A 271 -33.04 4.56 -39.42
C ALA A 271 -34.59 4.71 -39.39
N VAL A 272 -35.09 5.11 -38.20
CA VAL A 272 -36.18 6.10 -37.92
C VAL A 272 -37.43 5.61 -37.15
N ASN A 273 -37.76 6.44 -36.13
CA ASN A 273 -39.03 6.77 -35.47
C ASN A 273 -39.54 6.01 -34.24
N GLY A 274 -39.81 6.83 -33.20
CA GLY A 274 -40.38 6.44 -31.92
C GLY A 274 -41.87 6.80 -31.75
N HIS A 275 -42.35 6.71 -30.51
CA HIS A 275 -43.57 7.35 -30.01
C HIS A 275 -43.61 7.37 -28.47
N ASN A 276 -44.28 8.40 -27.95
CA ASN A 276 -44.46 8.77 -26.54
C ASN A 276 -45.27 7.78 -25.68
N GLY A 277 -45.06 7.83 -24.37
CA GLY A 277 -45.97 7.26 -23.37
C GLY A 277 -45.67 7.75 -21.94
N VAL A 278 -46.54 8.63 -21.42
CA VAL A 278 -46.51 9.19 -20.06
C VAL A 278 -47.08 8.18 -19.05
N GLY A 279 -46.45 8.05 -17.87
CA GLY A 279 -47.01 7.26 -16.76
C GLY A 279 -46.31 7.52 -15.42
N ARG A 280 -47.05 8.12 -14.47
CA ARG A 280 -46.69 8.35 -13.06
C ARG A 280 -46.49 7.03 -12.30
N GLY A 281 -45.59 6.99 -11.30
CA GLY A 281 -45.66 5.95 -10.27
C GLY A 281 -44.41 5.80 -9.38
N THR A 282 -44.53 6.31 -8.15
CA THR A 282 -43.95 5.78 -6.88
C THR A 282 -42.44 5.47 -6.80
N ASN A 283 -41.73 6.32 -6.06
CA ASN A 283 -40.32 6.17 -5.73
C ASN A 283 -40.14 5.18 -4.55
N SER A 284 -40.11 3.88 -4.86
CA SER A 284 -39.70 2.83 -3.91
C SER A 284 -38.17 2.77 -3.84
N ARG A 285 -37.63 3.21 -2.70
CA ARG A 285 -36.21 3.19 -2.36
C ARG A 285 -35.73 1.74 -2.20
N VAL A 286 -35.23 1.15 -3.28
CA VAL A 286 -34.58 -0.17 -3.26
C VAL A 286 -33.29 -0.06 -2.46
N ARG A 287 -33.30 -0.58 -1.23
CA ARG A 287 -32.08 -0.91 -0.49
C ARG A 287 -31.46 -2.14 -1.14
N MET A 288 -30.34 -1.95 -1.85
CA MET A 288 -29.55 -3.07 -2.37
C MET A 288 -28.71 -3.69 -1.26
N SER A 289 -28.63 -5.03 -1.26
CA SER A 289 -27.85 -5.80 -0.30
C SER A 289 -26.34 -5.55 -0.40
N PRO A 290 -25.61 -5.52 0.73
CA PRO A 290 -24.15 -5.33 0.78
C PRO A 290 -23.32 -6.35 -0.02
N SER A 291 -23.91 -7.50 -0.39
CA SER A 291 -23.20 -8.60 -1.07
C SER A 291 -22.64 -8.23 -2.45
N PHE A 292 -23.21 -7.24 -3.15
CA PHE A 292 -22.69 -6.79 -4.45
C PHE A 292 -21.49 -5.84 -4.36
N VAL A 293 -21.20 -5.29 -3.17
CA VAL A 293 -20.10 -4.33 -2.96
C VAL A 293 -18.75 -5.02 -2.96
N LEU A 294 -18.72 -6.31 -2.57
CA LEU A 294 -17.50 -7.08 -2.38
C LEU A 294 -16.76 -7.39 -3.70
N GLU A 295 -17.50 -7.61 -4.79
CA GLU A 295 -16.93 -8.07 -6.05
C GLU A 295 -16.36 -6.92 -6.89
N ARG A 296 -16.85 -5.69 -6.70
CA ARG A 296 -16.49 -4.55 -7.55
C ARG A 296 -15.23 -3.83 -7.11
N LEU A 297 -14.96 -3.73 -5.80
CA LEU A 297 -13.73 -3.13 -5.27
C LEU A 297 -12.46 -3.95 -5.58
N ILE A 298 -12.59 -5.25 -5.86
CA ILE A 298 -11.47 -6.14 -6.21
C ILE A 298 -11.14 -6.06 -7.72
N ARG A 299 -12.08 -5.65 -8.59
CA ARG A 299 -11.86 -5.60 -10.05
C ARG A 299 -11.38 -4.26 -10.59
N THR A 300 -11.53 -3.16 -9.86
CA THR A 300 -11.01 -1.85 -10.29
C THR A 300 -9.85 -1.44 -9.41
N GLY A 301 -8.63 -1.82 -9.82
CA GLY A 301 -7.38 -1.29 -9.29
C GLY A 301 -7.23 0.19 -9.67
N ILE A 302 -7.87 1.06 -8.88
CA ILE A 302 -7.68 2.51 -8.87
C ILE A 302 -7.32 2.92 -7.44
#